data_AF-A0A9J6BJ01-F1
#
_entry.id   AF-A0A9J6BJ01-F1
#
_cell.length_a   1.000
_cell.length_b   1.000
_cell.length_c   1.000
_cell.angle_alpha   90.00
_cell.angle_beta   90.00
_cell.angle_gamma   90.00
#
_symmetry.space_group_name_H-M   'P 1'
#
loop_
_entity.id
_entity.type
_entity.pdbx_description
1 polymer ?
#
loop_
_entity_poly.entity_id
_entity_poly.type
_entity_poly.pdbx_seq_one_letter_code
_entity_poly.pdbx_strand_id
1 'polypeptide(L)'
;MTNPSNLLSYSEVPEHIIKKSKGEIREDESRKQQSLQQFKEWIAKHPFIKRCTTDDRHLIPFLRTKKYKMDEVFDIFEKALIFIKSHENWYNFSEENLKRNFDLYDAGFIRVTKIFDSNGRKTIFVNHKNLILKNLTIWIFRIHCLVAPILADDEASQICGVNYVLDLSEDFTMKHLTICPLKQLLEFVSSN
;
A
#
# COMPACT_ATOMS: atom_id res chain seq x y z
N MET A 1 -13.81 -7.26 -27.01
CA MET A 1 -12.44 -6.81 -26.68
C MET A 1 -12.58 -5.48 -25.96
N THR A 2 -12.65 -5.51 -24.62
CA THR A 2 -12.81 -4.31 -23.80
C THR A 2 -11.47 -3.62 -23.64
N ASN A 3 -11.43 -2.35 -24.02
CA ASN A 3 -10.28 -1.46 -23.90
C ASN A 3 -9.73 -1.47 -22.45
N PRO A 4 -8.45 -1.87 -22.20
CA PRO A 4 -7.87 -1.89 -20.86
C PRO A 4 -7.77 -0.50 -20.21
N SER A 5 -7.94 0.59 -20.97
CA SER A 5 -7.97 1.95 -20.44
C SER A 5 -9.19 2.29 -19.57
N ASN A 6 -10.25 1.47 -19.60
CA ASN A 6 -11.48 1.72 -18.82
C ASN A 6 -11.51 1.05 -17.44
N LEU A 7 -10.45 0.35 -17.03
CA LEU A 7 -10.38 -0.29 -15.69
C LEU A 7 -9.97 0.66 -14.57
N LEU A 8 -9.68 1.93 -14.89
CA LEU A 8 -9.33 3.00 -13.95
C LEU A 8 -10.24 4.22 -14.12
N SER A 9 -11.54 4.01 -14.40
CA SER A 9 -12.49 5.12 -14.27
C SER A 9 -12.60 5.46 -12.78
N TYR A 10 -12.12 6.63 -12.38
CA TYR A 10 -12.33 7.23 -11.06
C TYR A 10 -13.80 7.07 -10.67
N SER A 11 -14.11 6.08 -9.82
CA SER A 11 -15.42 6.01 -9.19
C SER A 11 -15.54 7.23 -8.29
N GLU A 12 -16.54 8.08 -8.54
CA GLU A 12 -16.88 9.20 -7.67
C GLU A 12 -16.84 8.75 -6.21
N VAL A 13 -16.00 9.42 -5.41
CA VAL A 13 -15.85 9.08 -3.99
C VAL A 13 -17.21 9.28 -3.33
N PRO A 14 -17.83 8.22 -2.77
CA PRO A 14 -19.16 8.33 -2.20
C PRO A 14 -19.26 9.44 -1.14
N GLU A 15 -20.38 10.17 -1.10
CA GLU A 15 -20.57 11.33 -0.20
C GLU A 15 -20.30 11.03 1.28
N HIS A 16 -20.60 9.80 1.73
CA HIS A 16 -20.33 9.38 3.11
C HIS A 16 -18.82 9.33 3.43
N ILE A 17 -17.97 9.01 2.46
CA ILE A 17 -16.51 9.03 2.59
C ILE A 17 -16.00 10.47 2.66
N ILE A 18 -16.56 11.37 1.86
CA ILE A 18 -16.24 12.81 1.90
C ILE A 18 -16.58 13.38 3.29
N LYS A 19 -17.74 13.03 3.84
CA LYS A 19 -18.16 13.43 5.19
C LYS A 19 -17.22 12.87 6.27
N LYS A 20 -16.81 11.61 6.14
CA LYS A 20 -15.84 10.97 7.03
C LYS A 20 -14.48 11.66 7.00
N SER A 21 -13.97 11.99 5.81
CA SER A 21 -12.71 12.74 5.65
C SER A 21 -12.75 14.09 6.39
N LYS A 22 -13.84 14.86 6.21
CA LYS A 22 -14.02 16.14 6.91
C LYS A 22 -14.09 15.99 8.43
N GLY A 23 -14.73 14.94 8.94
CA GLY A 23 -14.87 14.71 10.38
C GLY A 23 -13.60 14.16 11.05
N GLU A 24 -12.95 13.18 10.44
CA GLU A 24 -11.88 12.39 11.04
C GLU A 24 -10.47 12.90 10.71
N ILE A 25 -10.27 13.38 9.47
CA ILE A 25 -8.98 13.87 8.97
C ILE A 25 -8.89 15.39 9.11
N ARG A 26 -10.05 16.06 9.11
CA ARG A 26 -10.18 17.53 9.09
C ARG A 26 -9.37 18.13 7.94
N GLU A 27 -9.51 17.50 6.78
CA GLU A 27 -8.90 17.97 5.54
C GLU A 27 -9.72 19.16 5.00
N ASP A 28 -9.04 20.28 4.80
CA ASP A 28 -9.52 21.42 4.04
C ASP A 28 -8.44 21.83 3.02
N GLU A 29 -8.83 22.56 1.99
CA GLU A 29 -7.94 22.87 0.87
C GLU A 29 -6.74 23.74 1.29
N SER A 30 -6.92 24.66 2.24
CA SER A 30 -5.84 25.50 2.75
C SER A 30 -4.81 24.66 3.52
N ARG A 31 -5.28 23.80 4.44
CA ARG A 31 -4.42 22.90 5.20
C ARG A 31 -3.68 21.94 4.29
N LYS A 32 -4.36 21.40 3.27
CA LYS A 32 -3.75 20.51 2.27
C LYS A 32 -2.59 21.20 1.54
N GLN A 33 -2.81 22.39 1.01
CA GLN A 33 -1.79 23.16 0.29
C GLN A 33 -0.60 23.52 1.19
N GLN A 34 -0.86 24.00 2.40
CA GLN A 34 0.19 24.36 3.36
C GLN A 34 1.03 23.14 3.76
N SER A 35 0.39 22.02 4.09
CA SER A 35 1.10 20.80 4.47
C SER A 35 1.89 20.19 3.32
N LEU A 36 1.38 20.22 2.08
CA LEU A 36 2.13 19.79 0.90
C LEU A 36 3.38 20.64 0.68
N GLN A 37 3.25 21.96 0.81
CA GLN A 37 4.39 22.87 0.69
C GLN A 37 5.45 22.57 1.76
N GLN A 38 5.02 22.46 3.01
CA GLN A 38 5.92 22.11 4.13
C GLN A 38 6.61 20.76 3.90
N PHE A 39 5.89 19.77 3.38
CA PHE A 39 6.44 18.45 3.11
C PHE A 39 7.50 18.49 2.00
N LYS A 40 7.21 19.17 0.89
CA LYS A 40 8.18 19.36 -0.21
C LYS A 40 9.43 20.09 0.26
N GLU A 41 9.28 21.13 1.08
CA GLU A 41 10.42 21.86 1.66
C GLU A 41 11.26 20.99 2.59
N TRP A 42 10.61 20.18 3.42
CA TRP A 42 11.31 19.23 4.29
C TRP A 42 12.10 18.20 3.46
N ILE A 43 11.51 17.63 2.41
CA ILE A 43 12.20 16.70 1.49
C ILE A 43 13.42 17.39 0.85
N ALA A 44 13.27 18.63 0.37
CA ALA A 44 14.35 19.37 -0.29
C ALA A 44 15.52 19.70 0.65
N LYS A 45 15.26 19.88 1.95
CA LYS A 45 16.27 20.18 2.98
C LYS A 45 16.85 18.91 3.61
N HIS A 46 16.29 17.73 3.34
CA HIS A 46 16.69 16.50 4.01
C HIS A 46 18.09 16.04 3.58
N PRO A 47 19.04 15.81 4.51
CA PRO A 47 20.44 15.55 4.17
C PRO A 47 20.68 14.25 3.39
N PHE A 48 19.79 13.26 3.53
CA PHE A 48 19.95 11.91 2.95
C PHE A 48 19.04 11.62 1.74
N ILE A 49 18.03 12.45 1.48
CA ILE A 49 17.09 12.21 0.37
C ILE A 49 17.70 12.80 -0.90
N LYS A 50 18.26 11.95 -1.77
CA LYS A 50 18.91 12.39 -3.02
C LYS A 50 17.96 12.46 -4.22
N ARG A 51 17.02 11.50 -4.30
CA ARG A 51 16.04 11.37 -5.39
C ARG A 51 14.74 10.84 -4.81
N CYS A 52 13.69 11.63 -4.85
CA CYS A 52 12.37 11.23 -4.40
C CYS A 52 11.30 11.95 -5.21
N THR A 53 10.19 11.27 -5.50
CA THR A 53 9.04 11.89 -6.15
C THR A 53 8.36 12.84 -5.17
N THR A 54 8.13 14.08 -5.59
CA THR A 54 7.46 15.11 -4.78
C THR A 54 6.11 15.53 -5.38
N ASP A 55 5.54 14.70 -6.25
CA ASP A 55 4.20 14.91 -6.80
C ASP A 55 3.14 14.84 -5.68
N ASP A 56 2.12 15.70 -5.77
CA ASP A 56 1.08 15.81 -4.75
C ASP A 56 0.35 14.48 -4.58
N ARG A 57 0.10 13.75 -5.68
CA ARG A 57 -0.51 12.42 -5.63
C ARG A 57 0.30 11.42 -4.81
N HIS A 58 1.62 11.53 -4.81
CA HIS A 58 2.51 10.67 -4.03
C HIS A 58 2.54 11.06 -2.55
N LEU A 59 2.46 12.36 -2.23
CA LEU A 59 2.61 12.87 -0.87
C LEU A 59 1.30 12.86 -0.06
N ILE A 60 0.15 13.10 -0.71
CA ILE A 60 -1.18 13.14 -0.07
C ILE A 60 -1.50 11.88 0.76
N PRO A 61 -1.20 10.64 0.30
CA PRO A 61 -1.49 9.44 1.10
C PRO A 61 -0.82 9.45 2.47
N PHE A 62 0.43 9.94 2.57
CA PHE A 62 1.14 10.05 3.84
C PHE A 62 0.49 11.10 4.76
N LEU A 63 0.11 12.25 4.19
CA LEU A 63 -0.60 13.31 4.90
C LEU A 63 -1.93 12.80 5.48
N ARG A 64 -2.76 12.14 4.65
CA ARG A 64 -4.05 11.57 5.08
C ARG A 64 -3.85 10.48 6.15
N THR A 65 -2.90 9.57 5.96
CA THR A 65 -2.59 8.47 6.89
C THR A 65 -2.29 8.97 8.31
N LYS A 66 -1.53 10.07 8.44
CA LYS A 66 -1.18 10.66 9.74
C LYS A 66 -2.03 11.87 10.11
N LYS A 67 -3.19 12.06 9.45
CA LYS A 67 -4.14 13.15 9.71
C LYS A 67 -3.48 14.53 9.70
N TYR A 68 -2.51 14.72 8.80
CA TYR A 68 -1.74 15.94 8.61
C TYR A 68 -0.94 16.38 9.85
N LYS A 69 -0.55 15.44 10.72
CA LYS A 69 0.42 15.69 11.79
C LYS A 69 1.83 15.57 11.22
N MET A 70 2.44 16.70 10.90
CA MET A 70 3.63 16.75 10.05
C MET A 70 4.82 15.96 10.60
N ASP A 71 5.06 15.98 11.91
CA ASP A 71 6.15 15.19 12.51
C ASP A 71 5.96 13.68 12.29
N GLU A 72 4.73 13.18 12.43
CA GLU A 72 4.39 11.78 12.16
C GLU A 72 4.47 11.45 10.67
N VAL A 73 4.17 12.42 9.79
CA VAL A 73 4.29 12.30 8.32
C VAL A 73 5.75 12.14 7.91
N PHE A 74 6.63 12.97 8.45
CA PHE A 74 8.06 12.91 8.14
C PHE A 74 8.67 11.59 8.58
N ASP A 75 8.34 11.14 9.80
CA ASP A 75 8.81 9.86 10.35
C ASP A 75 8.36 8.67 9.49
N ILE A 76 7.07 8.58 9.14
CA ILE A 76 6.60 7.45 8.32
C ILE A 76 7.17 7.49 6.89
N PHE A 77 7.39 8.68 6.34
CA PHE A 77 7.96 8.83 5.00
C PHE A 77 9.43 8.43 4.97
N GLU A 78 10.22 8.85 5.97
CA GLU A 78 11.62 8.42 6.09
C GLU A 78 11.72 6.91 6.26
N LYS A 79 10.87 6.31 7.11
CA LYS A 79 10.77 4.85 7.27
C LYS A 79 10.43 4.15 5.96
N ALA A 80 9.49 4.69 5.18
CA ALA A 80 9.14 4.12 3.88
C ALA A 80 10.32 4.15 2.90
N LEU A 81 11.08 5.25 2.84
CA LEU A 81 12.27 5.35 1.99
C LEU A 81 13.38 4.37 2.42
N ILE A 82 13.62 4.28 3.73
CA ILE A 82 14.58 3.31 4.29
C ILE A 82 14.14 1.88 3.97
N PHE A 83 12.84 1.57 4.11
CA PHE A 83 12.28 0.26 3.84
C PHE A 83 12.44 -0.15 2.37
N ILE A 84 12.12 0.77 1.44
CA ILE A 84 12.33 0.55 0.00
C ILE A 84 13.81 0.29 -0.29
N LYS A 85 14.70 1.04 0.35
CA LYS A 85 16.16 0.92 0.15
C LYS A 85 16.75 -0.34 0.76
N SER A 86 16.24 -0.81 1.89
CA SER A 86 16.71 -2.04 2.53
C SER A 86 16.17 -3.31 1.87
N HIS A 87 15.05 -3.20 1.15
CA HIS A 87 14.38 -4.31 0.47
C HIS A 87 14.30 -4.11 -1.05
N GLU A 88 15.34 -3.59 -1.69
CA GLU A 88 15.36 -3.33 -3.15
C GLU A 88 15.01 -4.57 -3.99
N ASN A 89 15.33 -5.76 -3.47
CA ASN A 89 14.96 -7.01 -4.11
C ASN A 89 13.42 -7.17 -4.18
N TRP A 90 12.66 -6.74 -3.18
CA TRP A 90 11.18 -6.78 -3.20
C TRP A 90 10.60 -5.77 -4.20
N TYR A 91 11.28 -4.65 -4.41
CA TYR A 91 10.88 -3.60 -5.38
C TYR A 91 11.47 -3.80 -6.79
N ASN A 92 12.15 -4.92 -7.06
CA ASN A 92 12.63 -5.24 -8.40
C ASN A 92 11.49 -5.73 -9.31
N PHE A 93 10.90 -4.81 -10.06
CA PHE A 93 9.79 -5.03 -10.99
C PHE A 93 10.24 -5.20 -12.45
N SER A 94 11.28 -6.00 -12.72
CA SER A 94 11.61 -6.41 -14.09
C SER A 94 10.43 -7.14 -14.75
N GLU A 95 10.35 -7.14 -16.08
CA GLU A 95 9.25 -7.81 -16.81
C GLU A 95 9.08 -9.28 -16.41
N GLU A 96 10.19 -10.00 -16.25
CA GLU A 96 10.19 -11.40 -15.78
C GLU A 96 9.62 -11.52 -14.36
N ASN A 97 10.03 -10.64 -13.44
CA ASN A 97 9.55 -10.66 -12.07
C ASN A 97 8.06 -10.30 -12.00
N LEU A 98 7.60 -9.35 -12.82
CA LEU A 98 6.20 -8.98 -12.92
C LEU A 98 5.36 -10.14 -13.43
N LYS A 99 5.78 -10.81 -14.50
CA LYS A 99 5.09 -12.00 -15.04
C LYS A 99 4.86 -13.04 -13.94
N ARG A 100 5.90 -13.35 -13.17
CA ARG A 100 5.80 -14.32 -12.06
C ARG A 100 4.90 -13.86 -10.91
N ASN A 101 4.84 -12.55 -10.61
CA ASN A 101 3.86 -12.04 -9.64
C ASN A 101 2.43 -12.08 -10.19
N PHE A 102 2.24 -11.86 -11.49
CA PHE A 102 0.94 -12.04 -12.12
C PHE A 102 0.51 -13.51 -12.09
N ASP A 103 1.42 -14.47 -12.24
CA ASP A 103 1.07 -15.89 -12.04
C ASP A 103 0.55 -16.16 -10.62
N LEU A 104 1.14 -15.53 -9.59
CA LEU A 104 0.62 -15.61 -8.21
C LEU A 104 -0.71 -14.89 -8.03
N TYR A 105 -0.86 -13.74 -8.69
CA TYR A 105 -2.14 -13.06 -8.75
C TYR A 105 -3.16 -14.01 -9.39
N ASP A 106 -2.99 -14.49 -10.61
CA ASP A 106 -3.94 -15.35 -11.31
C ASP A 106 -4.26 -16.64 -10.53
N ALA A 107 -3.28 -17.21 -9.83
CA ALA A 107 -3.46 -18.36 -8.93
C ALA A 107 -4.36 -18.10 -7.70
N GLY A 108 -4.68 -16.84 -7.40
CA GLY A 108 -5.59 -16.49 -6.30
C GLY A 108 -4.90 -16.11 -5.00
N PHE A 109 -3.57 -15.95 -4.98
CA PHE A 109 -2.83 -15.66 -3.76
C PHE A 109 -3.30 -14.36 -3.09
N ILE A 110 -3.51 -13.31 -3.88
CA ILE A 110 -4.02 -12.02 -3.38
C ILE A 110 -5.15 -11.51 -4.26
N ARG A 111 -6.25 -11.10 -3.64
CA ARG A 111 -7.41 -10.50 -4.31
C ARG A 111 -7.82 -9.22 -3.61
N VAL A 112 -7.86 -8.13 -4.35
CA VAL A 112 -8.45 -6.87 -3.87
C VAL A 112 -9.89 -6.83 -4.35
N THR A 113 -10.82 -6.67 -3.42
CA THR A 113 -12.23 -6.53 -3.72
C THR A 113 -12.52 -5.24 -4.49
N LYS A 114 -13.49 -5.32 -5.41
CA LYS A 114 -14.05 -4.13 -6.08
C LYS A 114 -15.13 -3.43 -5.24
N ILE A 115 -15.66 -4.13 -4.25
CA ILE A 115 -16.76 -3.68 -3.40
C ILE A 115 -16.18 -3.19 -2.07
N PHE A 116 -16.77 -2.14 -1.53
CA PHE A 116 -16.42 -1.59 -0.23
C PHE A 116 -17.21 -2.27 0.89
N ASP A 117 -16.60 -2.43 2.06
CA ASP A 117 -17.32 -2.84 3.26
C ASP A 117 -18.27 -1.74 3.77
N SER A 118 -19.04 -2.03 4.81
CA SER A 118 -19.93 -1.06 5.47
C SER A 118 -19.23 0.22 5.98
N ASN A 119 -17.91 0.21 6.10
CA ASN A 119 -17.09 1.34 6.55
C ASN A 119 -16.35 2.05 5.40
N GLY A 120 -16.63 1.70 4.15
CA GLY A 120 -16.01 2.29 2.96
C GLY A 120 -14.61 1.74 2.64
N ARG A 121 -14.22 0.59 3.22
CA ARG A 121 -12.87 0.01 3.06
C ARG A 121 -12.85 -1.06 1.98
N LYS A 122 -11.78 -1.10 1.20
CA LYS A 122 -11.48 -2.26 0.35
C LYS A 122 -10.95 -3.40 1.21
N THR A 123 -11.40 -4.62 0.91
CA THR A 123 -10.89 -5.83 1.54
C THR A 123 -9.87 -6.51 0.62
N ILE A 124 -8.73 -6.87 1.20
CA ILE A 124 -7.63 -7.60 0.57
C ILE A 124 -7.66 -9.00 1.15
N PHE A 125 -7.99 -9.97 0.32
CA PHE A 125 -7.93 -11.38 0.66
C PHE A 125 -6.55 -11.91 0.29
N VAL A 126 -5.89 -12.56 1.23
CA VAL A 126 -4.65 -13.29 1.02
C VAL A 126 -4.94 -14.76 1.29
N ASN A 127 -4.79 -15.60 0.26
CA ASN A 127 -5.02 -17.02 0.36
C ASN A 127 -3.70 -17.77 0.20
N HIS A 128 -3.32 -18.54 1.22
CA HIS A 128 -2.09 -19.33 1.20
C HIS A 128 -2.24 -20.73 0.58
N LYS A 129 -3.44 -21.10 0.14
CA LYS A 129 -3.73 -22.41 -0.45
C LYS A 129 -2.94 -22.61 -1.74
N ASN A 130 -2.45 -23.84 -1.95
CA ASN A 130 -1.68 -24.27 -3.13
C ASN A 130 -0.33 -23.55 -3.38
N LEU A 131 0.23 -22.86 -2.39
CA LEU A 131 1.55 -22.26 -2.52
C LEU A 131 2.65 -23.35 -2.57
N ILE A 132 3.23 -23.57 -3.75
CA ILE A 132 4.38 -24.48 -3.92
C ILE A 132 5.58 -23.90 -3.16
N LEU A 133 5.88 -24.48 -2.00
CA LEU A 133 6.68 -23.93 -0.91
C LEU A 133 8.14 -23.51 -1.22
N LYS A 134 8.63 -23.68 -2.44
CA LYS A 134 10.04 -23.40 -2.79
C LYS A 134 10.22 -21.96 -3.29
N ASN A 135 11.03 -21.19 -2.56
CA ASN A 135 11.50 -19.85 -2.93
C ASN A 135 10.37 -18.81 -3.11
N LEU A 136 9.27 -18.92 -2.35
CA LEU A 136 8.10 -18.03 -2.48
C LEU A 136 8.19 -16.70 -1.72
N THR A 137 9.02 -16.62 -0.68
CA THR A 137 9.11 -15.47 0.23
C THR A 137 9.22 -14.13 -0.49
N ILE A 138 10.16 -14.04 -1.43
CA ILE A 138 10.41 -12.81 -2.19
C ILE A 138 9.21 -12.42 -3.07
N TRP A 139 8.47 -13.40 -3.58
CA TRP A 139 7.31 -13.16 -4.44
C TRP A 139 6.09 -12.74 -3.62
N ILE A 140 5.91 -13.31 -2.43
CA ILE A 140 4.88 -12.90 -1.47
C ILE A 140 5.08 -11.43 -1.09
N PHE A 141 6.29 -11.03 -0.68
CA PHE A 141 6.53 -9.62 -0.35
C PHE A 141 6.42 -8.71 -1.58
N ARG A 142 6.95 -9.13 -2.74
CA ARG A 142 6.89 -8.35 -3.98
C ARG A 142 5.46 -8.06 -4.41
N ILE A 143 4.54 -9.02 -4.32
CA ILE A 143 3.14 -8.78 -4.70
C ILE A 143 2.45 -7.80 -3.73
N HIS A 144 2.77 -7.83 -2.43
CA HIS A 144 2.31 -6.79 -1.50
C HIS A 144 2.90 -5.41 -1.84
N CYS A 145 4.19 -5.34 -2.20
CA CYS A 145 4.83 -4.11 -2.66
C CYS A 145 4.24 -3.59 -3.98
N LEU A 146 3.68 -4.45 -4.84
CA LEU A 146 2.94 -4.06 -6.06
C LEU A 146 1.53 -3.52 -5.74
N VAL A 147 0.83 -4.16 -4.81
CA VAL A 147 -0.55 -3.80 -4.45
C VAL A 147 -0.60 -2.54 -3.59
N ALA A 148 0.38 -2.32 -2.70
CA ALA A 148 0.36 -1.19 -1.77
C ALA A 148 0.27 0.19 -2.46
N PRO A 149 1.06 0.51 -3.51
CA PRO A 149 0.92 1.78 -4.22
C PRO A 149 -0.45 1.95 -4.91
N ILE A 150 -1.05 0.87 -5.42
CA ILE A 150 -2.37 0.91 -6.07
C ILE A 150 -3.46 1.28 -5.06
N LEU A 151 -3.36 0.73 -3.84
CA LEU A 151 -4.27 1.08 -2.75
C LEU A 151 -4.01 2.49 -2.23
N ALA A 152 -2.74 2.92 -2.21
CA ALA A 152 -2.36 4.26 -1.81
C ALA A 152 -2.81 5.32 -2.82
N ASP A 153 -3.01 4.99 -4.09
CA ASP A 153 -3.55 5.92 -5.11
C ASP A 153 -5.09 6.10 -4.99
N ASP A 154 -5.78 5.17 -4.34
CA ASP A 154 -7.23 5.19 -4.18
C ASP A 154 -7.66 6.07 -2.98
N GLU A 155 -8.35 7.18 -3.26
CA GLU A 155 -8.76 8.13 -2.22
C GLU A 155 -9.63 7.52 -1.12
N ALA A 156 -10.55 6.63 -1.49
CA ALA A 156 -11.42 5.94 -0.53
C ALA A 156 -10.59 5.09 0.44
N SER A 157 -9.58 4.37 -0.06
CA SER A 157 -8.65 3.58 0.75
C SER A 157 -7.75 4.45 1.62
N GLN A 158 -7.33 5.63 1.15
CA GLN A 158 -6.55 6.59 1.96
C GLN A 158 -7.36 7.13 3.16
N ILE A 159 -8.68 7.31 3.00
CA ILE A 159 -9.55 7.88 4.04
C ILE A 159 -10.08 6.80 4.98
N CYS A 160 -10.59 5.70 4.41
CA CYS A 160 -11.26 4.66 5.19
C CYS A 160 -10.29 3.58 5.70
N GLY A 161 -9.12 3.48 5.09
CA GLY A 161 -8.19 2.36 5.27
C GLY A 161 -8.58 1.14 4.43
N VAL A 162 -7.89 0.03 4.70
CA VAL A 162 -8.12 -1.26 4.05
C VAL A 162 -8.27 -2.35 5.11
N ASN A 163 -8.99 -3.42 4.76
CA ASN A 163 -9.06 -4.62 5.58
C ASN A 163 -8.19 -5.71 4.98
N TYR A 164 -7.35 -6.33 5.80
CA TYR A 164 -6.63 -7.54 5.44
C TYR A 164 -7.37 -8.75 6.00
N VAL A 165 -7.73 -9.69 5.13
CA VAL A 165 -8.27 -11.00 5.50
C VAL A 165 -7.26 -12.05 5.05
N LEU A 166 -6.63 -12.69 6.02
CA LEU A 166 -5.68 -13.77 5.80
C LEU A 166 -6.43 -15.09 5.95
N ASP A 167 -6.60 -15.82 4.86
CA ASP A 167 -7.14 -17.17 4.88
C ASP A 167 -6.00 -18.14 5.23
N LEU A 168 -5.98 -18.55 6.50
CA LEU A 168 -5.07 -19.55 7.06
C LEU A 168 -5.79 -20.89 7.29
N SER A 169 -6.93 -21.12 6.64
CA SER A 169 -7.62 -22.41 6.68
C SER A 169 -6.86 -23.47 5.86
N GLU A 170 -7.46 -24.64 5.63
CA GLU A 170 -6.93 -25.84 4.94
C GLU A 170 -5.51 -25.72 4.34
N ASP A 171 -4.60 -26.61 4.77
CA ASP A 171 -3.20 -26.73 4.32
C ASP A 171 -2.19 -25.70 4.88
N PHE A 172 -2.62 -24.74 5.72
CA PHE A 172 -1.66 -23.92 6.48
C PHE A 172 -0.91 -24.77 7.53
N THR A 173 0.39 -24.94 7.28
CA THR A 173 1.29 -25.73 8.15
C THR A 173 2.42 -24.87 8.68
N MET A 174 3.13 -25.32 9.73
CA MET A 174 4.32 -24.64 10.27
C MET A 174 5.40 -24.35 9.22
N LYS A 175 5.43 -25.10 8.09
CA LYS A 175 6.31 -24.81 6.94
C LYS A 175 6.00 -23.46 6.29
N HIS A 176 4.75 -23.00 6.33
CA HIS A 176 4.35 -21.69 5.82
C HIS A 176 4.90 -20.54 6.68
N LEU A 177 5.02 -20.73 8.00
CA LEU A 177 5.70 -19.78 8.89
C LEU A 177 7.20 -19.68 8.61
N THR A 178 7.81 -20.71 8.02
CA THR A 178 9.22 -20.65 7.58
C THR A 178 9.38 -19.90 6.25
N ILE A 179 8.32 -19.81 5.44
CA ILE A 179 8.33 -19.06 4.17
C ILE A 179 8.27 -17.56 4.44
N CYS A 180 7.56 -17.12 5.45
CA CYS A 180 7.58 -15.72 5.90
C CYS A 180 8.17 -15.69 7.32
N PRO A 181 9.52 -15.64 7.46
CA PRO A 181 10.14 -15.59 8.77
C PRO A 181 9.49 -14.50 9.60
N LEU A 182 9.11 -14.81 10.85
CA LEU A 182 8.47 -13.86 11.76
C LEU A 182 9.22 -12.53 11.84
N LYS A 183 10.55 -12.55 11.71
CA LYS A 183 11.39 -11.35 11.62
C LYS A 183 11.03 -10.47 10.42
N GLN A 184 10.88 -11.04 9.23
CA GLN A 184 10.51 -10.29 8.02
C GLN A 184 9.06 -9.81 8.07
N LEU A 185 8.16 -10.60 8.67
CA LEU A 185 6.79 -10.18 8.92
C LEU A 185 6.72 -9.02 9.91
N LEU A 186 7.52 -9.06 10.98
CA LEU A 186 7.65 -7.97 11.95
C LEU A 186 8.26 -6.73 11.31
N GLU A 187 9.27 -6.86 10.45
CA GLU A 187 9.85 -5.75 9.68
C GLU A 187 8.81 -5.11 8.74
N PHE A 188 7.97 -5.93 8.07
CA PHE A 188 6.89 -5.44 7.22
C PHE A 188 5.78 -4.73 8.01
N VAL A 189 5.36 -5.28 9.15
CA VAL A 189 4.30 -4.71 9.98
C VAL A 189 4.77 -3.46 10.74
N SER A 190 6.00 -3.45 11.25
CA SER A 190 6.54 -2.32 12.05
C SER A 190 6.95 -1.11 11.20
N SER A 191 6.97 -1.25 9.87
CA SER A 191 7.29 -0.16 8.93
C SER A 191 6.05 0.64 8.47
N ASN A 192 4.83 0.25 8.88
CA ASN A 192 3.56 0.91 8.55
C ASN A 192 2.97 1.68 9.74
#